data_AF-A0A0M2WL17-F1
#
_entry.id   AF-A0A0M2WL17-F1
#
_cell.length_a   1.000
_cell.length_b   1.000
_cell.length_c   1.000
_cell.angle_alpha   90.00
_cell.angle_beta   90.00
_cell.angle_gamma   90.00
#
_symmetry.space_group_name_H-M   'P 1'
#
loop_
_entity.id
_entity.type
_entity.pdbx_description
1 polymer ?
#
loop_
_entity_poly.entity_id
_entity_poly.type
_entity_poly.pdbx_seq_one_letter_code
_entity_poly.pdbx_strand_id
1 'polypeptide(L)'
;MPAYRHIDPAVLFQATGHDLEMFRALSQTYLDTSPAMFARIEQAVRGGAVPAIVHSCHTLRGTVALLGASALVARLAALEQLVRHQGVAAAGWLDETAALVGAVEQEVRHSMQEYTGAQA
;
A
#
# COMPACT_ATOMS: atom_id res chain seq x y z
N MET A 1 3.72 23.09 -2.86
CA MET A 1 4.00 21.66 -2.63
C MET A 1 2.74 20.90 -2.96
N PRO A 2 2.75 19.92 -3.87
CA PRO A 2 1.54 19.14 -4.10
C PRO A 2 1.20 18.40 -2.80
N ALA A 3 -0.04 18.53 -2.35
CA ALA A 3 -0.51 17.80 -1.18
C ALA A 3 -0.53 16.31 -1.52
N TYR A 4 0.05 15.47 -0.66
CA TYR A 4 -0.08 14.02 -0.73
C TYR A 4 -1.56 13.65 -0.60
N ARG A 5 -2.08 12.86 -1.54
CA ARG A 5 -3.51 12.47 -1.60
C ARG A 5 -3.73 11.01 -1.25
N HIS A 6 -2.73 10.18 -1.50
CA HIS A 6 -2.79 8.73 -1.37
C HIS A 6 -1.94 8.19 -0.24
N ILE A 7 -0.96 8.96 0.24
CA ILE A 7 -0.14 8.66 1.42
C ILE A 7 -0.16 9.80 2.43
N ASP A 8 0.31 9.52 3.64
CA ASP A 8 0.66 10.52 4.64
C ASP A 8 2.11 10.27 5.08
N PRO A 9 3.10 11.03 4.53
CA PRO A 9 4.51 10.83 4.86
C PRO A 9 4.83 11.05 6.34
N ALA A 10 4.01 11.82 7.06
CA ALA A 10 4.21 12.05 8.49
C ALA A 10 4.06 10.74 9.29
N VAL A 11 3.20 9.81 8.85
CA VAL A 11 3.03 8.50 9.50
C VAL A 11 4.33 7.70 9.48
N LEU A 12 4.97 7.58 8.30
CA LEU A 12 6.24 6.87 8.19
C LEU A 12 7.35 7.59 8.95
N PHE A 13 7.39 8.93 8.85
CA PHE A 13 8.39 9.75 9.51
C PHE A 13 8.31 9.66 11.05
N GLN A 14 7.11 9.62 11.62
CA GLN A 14 6.91 9.37 13.04
C GLN A 14 7.35 7.95 13.42
N ALA A 15 7.03 6.95 12.59
CA ALA A 15 7.44 5.56 12.82
C ALA A 15 8.97 5.37 12.77
N THR A 16 9.71 6.25 12.07
CA THR A 16 11.18 6.24 12.06
C THR A 16 11.79 7.03 13.22
N GLY A 17 10.99 7.61 14.11
CA GLY A 17 11.49 8.48 15.18
C GLY A 17 11.97 9.84 14.68
N HIS A 18 11.38 10.35 13.59
CA HIS A 18 11.78 11.58 12.91
C HIS A 18 13.15 11.51 12.23
N ASP A 19 13.58 10.31 11.84
CA ASP A 19 14.80 10.08 11.09
C ASP A 19 14.51 10.06 9.57
N LEU A 20 15.04 11.05 8.85
CA LEU A 20 14.88 11.19 7.40
C LEU A 20 15.66 10.14 6.60
N GLU A 21 16.79 9.66 7.09
CA GLU A 21 17.57 8.61 6.42
C GLU A 21 16.80 7.29 6.49
N MET A 22 16.32 6.94 7.68
CA MET A 22 15.48 5.77 7.88
C MET A 22 14.15 5.87 7.12
N PHE A 23 13.54 7.06 7.07
CA PHE A 23 12.34 7.30 6.26
C PHE A 23 12.58 6.98 4.78
N ARG A 24 13.70 7.45 4.21
CA ARG A 24 14.07 7.18 2.82
C ARG A 24 14.36 5.69 2.59
N ALA A 25 15.06 5.05 3.53
CA ALA A 25 15.38 3.62 3.45
C ALA A 25 14.12 2.74 3.48
N LEU A 26 13.17 3.02 4.37
CA LEU A 26 11.90 2.30 4.44
C LEU A 26 11.00 2.59 3.23
N SER A 27 10.98 3.83 2.75
CA SER A 27 10.28 4.20 1.51
C SER A 27 10.83 3.42 0.31
N GLN A 28 12.16 3.32 0.18
CA GLN A 28 12.80 2.54 -0.87
C GLN A 28 12.47 1.04 -0.73
N THR A 29 12.53 0.51 0.50
CA THR A 29 12.18 -0.89 0.79
C THR A 29 10.74 -1.20 0.35
N TYR A 30 9.81 -0.27 0.59
CA TYR A 30 8.45 -0.41 0.06
C TYR A 30 8.44 -0.47 -1.46
N LEU A 31 9.07 0.48 -2.15
CA LEU A 31 9.10 0.54 -3.62
C LEU A 31 9.73 -0.71 -4.27
N ASP A 32 10.70 -1.32 -3.61
CA ASP A 32 11.36 -2.53 -4.09
C ASP A 32 10.50 -3.79 -3.89
N THR A 33 9.62 -3.79 -2.89
CA THR A 33 8.86 -4.99 -2.47
C THR A 33 7.38 -4.95 -2.86
N SER A 34 6.78 -3.76 -3.00
CA SER A 34 5.37 -3.56 -3.34
C SER A 34 4.95 -4.24 -4.63
N PRO A 35 5.74 -4.24 -5.73
CA PRO A 35 5.29 -4.86 -6.98
C PRO A 35 5.15 -6.37 -6.84
N ALA A 36 6.10 -7.02 -6.16
CA ALA A 36 6.05 -8.46 -5.92
C ALA A 36 4.94 -8.83 -4.93
N MET A 37 4.66 -7.99 -3.93
CA MET A 37 3.53 -8.20 -3.01
C MET A 37 2.19 -8.08 -3.73
N PHE A 38 2.01 -7.07 -4.58
CA PHE A 38 0.76 -6.88 -5.32
C PHE A 38 0.55 -7.99 -6.36
N ALA A 39 1.61 -8.39 -7.09
CA ALA A 39 1.53 -9.50 -8.04
C ALA A 39 1.04 -10.82 -7.38
N ARG A 40 1.39 -11.08 -6.12
CA ARG A 40 0.87 -12.24 -5.37
C ARG A 40 -0.63 -12.13 -5.11
N ILE A 41 -1.14 -10.94 -4.80
CA ILE A 41 -2.58 -10.69 -4.66
C ILE A 41 -3.27 -10.95 -6.00
N GLU A 42 -2.73 -10.42 -7.10
CA GLU A 42 -3.30 -10.63 -8.43
C GLU A 42 -3.37 -12.12 -8.79
N GLN A 43 -2.30 -12.87 -8.54
CA GLN A 43 -2.27 -14.32 -8.77
C GLN A 43 -3.31 -15.05 -7.91
N ALA A 44 -3.42 -14.69 -6.63
CA ALA A 44 -4.38 -15.31 -5.71
C ALA A 44 -5.83 -15.02 -6.12
N VAL A 45 -6.12 -13.79 -6.56
CA VAL A 45 -7.44 -13.39 -7.06
C VAL A 45 -7.79 -14.13 -8.34
N ARG A 46 -6.87 -14.19 -9.32
CA ARG A 46 -7.09 -14.94 -10.58
C ARG A 46 -7.24 -16.44 -10.34
N GLY A 47 -6.57 -16.99 -9.33
CA GLY A 47 -6.65 -18.40 -8.94
C GLY A 47 -7.83 -18.75 -8.03
N GLY A 48 -8.59 -17.77 -7.53
CA GLY A 48 -9.73 -18.00 -6.61
C GLY A 48 -9.34 -18.58 -5.24
N ALA A 49 -8.06 -18.48 -4.85
CA ALA A 49 -7.55 -19.10 -3.63
C ALA A 49 -7.78 -18.18 -2.41
N VAL A 50 -8.98 -18.23 -1.83
CA VAL A 50 -9.39 -17.35 -0.70
C VAL A 50 -8.33 -17.23 0.41
N PRO A 51 -7.71 -18.31 0.93
CA PRO A 51 -6.67 -18.18 1.95
C PRO A 51 -5.44 -17.39 1.47
N ALA A 52 -5.04 -17.58 0.21
CA ALA A 52 -3.91 -16.87 -0.38
C ALA A 52 -4.21 -15.39 -0.63
N ILE A 53 -5.45 -15.06 -1.03
CA ILE A 53 -5.92 -13.68 -1.18
C ILE A 53 -5.84 -12.97 0.17
N VAL A 54 -6.43 -13.56 1.19
CA VAL A 54 -6.45 -13.02 2.56
C VAL A 54 -5.05 -12.78 3.08
N HIS A 55 -4.17 -13.78 2.98
CA HIS A 55 -2.80 -13.68 3.47
C HIS A 55 -2.03 -12.56 2.76
N SER A 56 -2.08 -12.54 1.42
CA SER A 56 -1.35 -11.56 0.62
C SER A 56 -1.86 -10.13 0.84
N CYS A 57 -3.18 -9.95 0.99
CA CYS A 57 -3.78 -8.67 1.34
C CYS A 57 -3.35 -8.20 2.73
N HIS A 58 -3.37 -9.10 3.71
CA HIS A 58 -2.94 -8.78 5.07
C HIS A 58 -1.49 -8.30 5.12
N THR A 59 -0.58 -8.99 4.40
CA THR A 59 0.82 -8.59 4.30
C THR A 59 0.98 -7.20 3.69
N LEU A 60 0.42 -6.96 2.50
CA LEU A 60 0.56 -5.65 1.83
C LEU A 60 -0.09 -4.52 2.66
N ARG A 61 -1.22 -4.80 3.32
CA ARG A 61 -1.94 -3.85 4.17
C ARG A 61 -1.07 -3.35 5.32
N GLY A 62 -0.30 -4.24 5.96
CA GLY A 62 0.63 -3.84 7.01
C GLY A 62 1.70 -2.88 6.49
N THR A 63 2.27 -3.18 5.31
CA THR A 63 3.29 -2.33 4.69
C THR A 63 2.74 -0.97 4.29
N VAL A 64 1.58 -0.91 3.63
CA VAL A 64 1.02 0.36 3.15
C VAL A 64 0.39 1.21 4.26
N ALA A 65 0.07 0.60 5.41
CA ALA A 65 -0.34 1.34 6.61
C ALA A 65 0.78 2.21 7.17
N LEU A 66 2.05 1.77 7.09
CA LEU A 66 3.20 2.57 7.51
C LEU A 66 3.40 3.82 6.65
N LEU A 67 2.88 3.82 5.42
CA LEU A 67 2.90 4.97 4.52
C LEU A 67 1.72 5.93 4.74
N GLY A 68 0.81 5.61 5.67
CA GLY A 68 -0.44 6.36 5.82
C GLY A 68 -1.41 6.19 4.64
N ALA A 69 -1.25 5.15 3.81
CA ALA A 69 -2.05 4.93 2.61
C ALA A 69 -3.45 4.38 2.89
N SER A 70 -4.26 5.18 3.60
CA SER A 70 -5.54 4.77 4.20
C SER A 70 -6.54 4.22 3.20
N ALA A 71 -6.62 4.80 1.99
CA ALA A 71 -7.50 4.31 0.94
C ALA A 71 -7.10 2.90 0.46
N LEU A 72 -5.80 2.63 0.31
CA LEU A 72 -5.30 1.32 -0.09
C LEU A 72 -5.48 0.28 1.02
N VAL A 73 -5.24 0.68 2.27
CA VAL A 73 -5.51 -0.15 3.47
C VAL A 73 -6.97 -0.59 3.51
N ALA A 74 -7.90 0.35 3.35
CA ALA A 74 -9.33 0.08 3.36
C ALA A 74 -9.74 -0.84 2.21
N ARG A 75 -9.17 -0.63 1.01
CA ARG A 75 -9.47 -1.42 -0.19
C ARG A 75 -8.99 -2.86 -0.06
N LEU A 76 -7.81 -3.09 0.50
CA LEU A 76 -7.30 -4.44 0.79
C LEU A 76 -8.16 -5.14 1.85
N ALA A 77 -8.52 -4.44 2.93
CA ALA A 77 -9.39 -4.98 3.97
C ALA A 77 -10.78 -5.34 3.42
N ALA A 78 -11.34 -4.51 2.54
CA ALA A 78 -12.62 -4.78 1.89
C ALA A 78 -12.58 -6.05 1.03
N LEU A 79 -11.47 -6.29 0.31
CA LEU A 79 -11.30 -7.54 -0.43
C LEU A 79 -11.24 -8.75 0.50
N GLU A 80 -10.48 -8.66 1.60
CA GLU A 80 -10.40 -9.74 2.59
C GLU A 80 -11.80 -10.12 3.11
N GLN A 81 -12.62 -9.13 3.46
CA GLN A 81 -14.00 -9.39 3.91
C GLN A 81 -14.84 -9.99 2.78
N LEU A 82 -14.80 -9.40 1.58
CA LEU A 82 -15.58 -9.87 0.44
C LEU A 82 -15.30 -11.33 0.11
N VAL A 83 -14.04 -11.73 -0.01
CA VAL A 83 -13.68 -13.11 -0.39
C VAL A 83 -13.94 -14.12 0.72
N ARG A 84 -13.93 -13.71 1.99
CA ARG A 84 -14.33 -14.58 3.11
C ARG A 84 -15.83 -14.90 3.10
N HIS A 85 -16.66 -13.96 2.62
CA HIS A 85 -18.10 -14.14 2.58
C HIS A 85 -18.61 -14.71 1.24
N GLN A 86 -18.04 -14.28 0.12
CA GLN A 86 -18.53 -14.59 -1.23
C GLN A 86 -17.59 -15.47 -2.04
N GLY A 87 -16.35 -15.70 -1.57
CA GLY A 87 -15.35 -16.52 -2.26
C GLY A 87 -14.70 -15.88 -3.48
N VAL A 88 -15.21 -14.75 -3.97
CA VAL A 88 -14.77 -14.11 -5.22
C VAL A 88 -14.52 -12.61 -5.03
N ALA A 89 -13.57 -12.07 -5.79
CA ALA A 89 -13.35 -10.64 -5.88
C ALA A 89 -14.39 -9.99 -6.80
N ALA A 90 -14.68 -8.70 -6.58
CA ALA A 90 -15.49 -7.92 -7.51
C ALA A 90 -14.80 -7.77 -8.88
N ALA A 91 -15.58 -7.75 -9.95
CA ALA A 91 -15.06 -7.46 -11.29
C ALA A 91 -14.39 -6.08 -11.31
N GLY A 92 -13.25 -5.96 -12.02
CA GLY A 92 -12.47 -4.71 -12.07
C GLY A 92 -11.69 -4.37 -10.80
N TRP A 93 -11.83 -5.17 -9.72
CA TRP A 93 -11.14 -4.86 -8.46
C TRP A 93 -9.62 -4.78 -8.65
N LEU A 94 -9.04 -5.66 -9.47
CA LEU A 94 -7.60 -5.69 -9.73
C LEU A 94 -7.13 -4.41 -10.44
N ASP A 95 -7.79 -4.00 -11.51
CA ASP A 95 -7.38 -2.84 -12.31
C ASP A 95 -7.45 -1.54 -11.50
N GLU A 96 -8.56 -1.35 -10.77
CA GLU A 96 -8.73 -0.21 -9.87
C GLU A 96 -7.70 -0.21 -8.73
N THR A 97 -7.36 -1.39 -8.18
CA THR A 97 -6.35 -1.48 -7.11
C THR A 97 -4.95 -1.22 -7.67
N ALA A 98 -4.64 -1.71 -8.86
CA ALA A 98 -3.37 -1.45 -9.53
C ALA A 98 -3.15 0.05 -9.77
N ALA A 99 -4.20 0.76 -10.21
CA ALA A 99 -4.15 2.22 -10.36
C ALA A 99 -3.86 2.93 -9.03
N LEU A 100 -4.51 2.50 -7.94
CA LEU A 100 -4.28 3.06 -6.61
C LEU A 100 -2.87 2.75 -6.08
N VAL A 101 -2.37 1.52 -6.28
CA VAL A 101 -0.98 1.16 -5.93
C VAL A 101 0.00 2.04 -6.70
N GLY A 102 -0.21 2.23 -8.01
CA GLY A 102 0.63 3.12 -8.82
C GLY A 102 0.64 4.56 -8.32
N ALA A 103 -0.52 5.08 -7.89
CA ALA A 103 -0.61 6.42 -7.33
C ALA A 103 0.12 6.55 -5.98
N VAL A 104 0.00 5.55 -5.10
CA VAL A 104 0.76 5.47 -3.84
C VAL A 104 2.26 5.46 -4.13
N GLU A 105 2.74 4.60 -5.04
CA GLU A 105 4.17 4.53 -5.36
C GLU A 105 4.71 5.83 -5.96
N GLN A 106 3.93 6.55 -6.76
CA GLN A 106 4.32 7.87 -7.28
C GLN A 106 4.51 8.88 -6.14
N GLU A 107 3.58 8.91 -5.19
CA GLU A 107 3.68 9.80 -4.03
C GLU A 107 4.81 9.41 -3.08
N VAL A 108 5.13 8.11 -2.92
CA VAL A 108 6.29 7.68 -2.14
C VAL A 108 7.60 8.12 -2.79
N ARG A 109 7.73 7.97 -4.12
CA ARG A 109 8.91 8.48 -4.86
C ARG A 109 9.04 10.00 -4.70
N HIS A 110 7.92 10.71 -4.72
CA HIS A 110 7.89 12.15 -4.50
C HIS A 110 8.28 12.54 -3.08
N SER A 111 7.78 11.84 -2.05
CA SER A 111 8.08 12.13 -0.65
C SER A 111 9.55 11.93 -0.32
N MET A 112 10.20 10.94 -0.94
CA MET A 112 11.65 10.75 -0.83
C MET A 112 12.46 11.95 -1.35
N GLN A 113 11.92 12.77 -2.25
CA GLN A 113 12.61 13.95 -2.79
C GLN A 113 12.27 15.21 -2.00
N GLU A 114 10.99 15.42 -1.72
CA GLU A 114 10.47 16.71 -1.27
C GLU A 114 10.10 16.78 0.21
N TYR A 115 9.90 15.64 0.89
CA TYR A 115 9.51 15.65 2.31
C TYR A 115 10.72 15.93 3.20
N THR A 116 10.61 17.00 4.00
CA THR A 116 11.69 17.49 4.89
C THR A 116 11.39 17.29 6.37
N GLY A 117 10.25 16.68 6.73
CA GLY A 117 9.85 16.48 8.12
C GLY A 117 9.33 17.73 8.85
N ALA A 118 9.29 18.89 8.17
CA ALA A 118 8.86 20.18 8.76
C ALA A 118 7.34 20.39 8.76
N GLN A 119 6.55 19.43 8.28
CA GLN A 119 5.09 19.47 8.33
C GLN A 119 4.62 18.58 9.50
N ALA A 120 4.53 19.18 10.68
CA ALA A 120 3.82 18.66 11.85
C ALA A 120 2.86 19.74 12.36
#